data_AF-A0A839VA21-F1
#
_entry.id   AF-A0A839VA21-F1
#
_cell.length_a   1.000
_cell.length_b   1.000
_cell.length_c   1.000
_cell.angle_alpha   90.00
_cell.angle_beta   90.00
_cell.angle_gamma   90.00
#
_symmetry.space_group_name_H-M   'P 1'
#
loop_
_entity.id
_entity.type
_entity.pdbx_description
1 polymer ?
#
loop_
_entity_poly.entity_id
_entity_poly.type
_entity_poly.pdbx_seq_one_letter_code
_entity_poly.pdbx_strand_id
1 'polypeptide(L)'
;MALELWTTSLETIAMRHRLWHTLSPASPRMLQENQRMVSEKLEASLEIGVELHRAILGAVNGRPTPWWVTGRRTLGPLHRRTTANSHRLSRDH
;
A
#
# COMPACT_ATOMS: atom_id res chain seq x y z
N MET A 1 13.20 3.81 -5.34
CA MET A 1 12.21 3.13 -4.49
C MET A 1 11.58 3.99 -3.40
N ALA A 2 12.29 4.48 -2.37
CA ALA A 2 11.63 5.22 -1.28
C ALA A 2 11.01 6.55 -1.75
N LEU A 3 11.75 7.32 -2.55
CA LEU A 3 11.25 8.55 -3.18
C LEU A 3 10.08 8.28 -4.12
N GLU A 4 10.18 7.27 -4.98
CA GLU A 4 9.13 6.85 -5.91
C GLU A 4 7.85 6.38 -5.18
N LEU A 5 7.99 5.65 -4.07
CA LEU A 5 6.88 5.29 -3.21
C LEU A 5 6.24 6.54 -2.60
N TRP A 6 7.04 7.50 -2.13
CA TRP A 6 6.55 8.76 -1.59
C TRP A 6 5.76 9.57 -2.63
N THR A 7 6.31 9.76 -3.83
CA THR A 7 5.64 10.52 -4.90
C THR A 7 4.36 9.82 -5.37
N THR A 8 4.41 8.51 -5.63
CA THR A 8 3.21 7.73 -6.02
C THR A 8 2.15 7.69 -4.91
N SER A 9 2.55 7.70 -3.64
CA SER A 9 1.61 7.78 -2.51
C SER A 9 0.92 9.15 -2.46
N LEU A 10 1.68 10.24 -2.64
CA LEU A 10 1.14 11.60 -2.69
C LEU A 10 0.16 11.78 -3.85
N GLU A 11 0.51 11.30 -5.04
CA GLU A 11 -0.39 11.30 -6.20
C GLU A 11 -1.67 10.51 -5.94
N THR A 12 -1.55 9.32 -5.35
CA THR A 12 -2.70 8.49 -4.96
C THR A 12 -3.63 9.22 -3.97
N ILE A 13 -3.06 9.93 -2.99
CA ILE A 13 -3.82 10.73 -2.02
C ILE A 13 -4.55 11.88 -2.72
N ALA A 14 -3.85 12.62 -3.59
CA ALA A 14 -4.43 13.74 -4.33
C ALA A 14 -5.60 13.29 -5.23
N MET A 15 -5.43 12.17 -5.95
CA MET A 15 -6.49 11.60 -6.78
C MET A 15 -7.71 11.16 -5.96
N ARG A 16 -7.50 10.55 -4.79
CA ARG A 16 -8.61 10.17 -3.90
C ARG A 16 -9.34 11.36 -3.31
N HIS A 17 -8.60 12.39 -2.92
CA HIS A 17 -9.20 13.63 -2.45
C HIS A 17 -10.11 14.21 -3.52
N ARG A 18 -9.66 14.24 -4.78
CA ARG A 18 -10.48 14.66 -5.92
C ARG A 18 -11.70 13.74 -6.15
N LEU A 19 -11.54 12.43 -5.97
CA LEU A 19 -12.63 11.46 -6.10
C LEU A 19 -13.79 11.75 -5.12
N TRP A 20 -13.47 12.12 -3.87
CA TRP A 20 -14.47 12.49 -2.85
C TRP A 20 -15.25 13.76 -3.17
N HIS A 21 -14.64 14.70 -3.91
CA HIS A 21 -15.30 15.94 -4.33
C HIS A 21 -16.14 15.77 -5.61
N THR A 22 -15.92 14.69 -6.36
CA THR A 22 -16.54 14.48 -7.69
C THR A 22 -17.62 13.40 -7.68
N LEU A 23 -17.59 12.46 -6.73
CA LEU A 23 -18.58 11.39 -6.60
C LEU A 23 -19.20 11.38 -5.20
N SER A 24 -20.51 11.14 -5.14
CA SER A 24 -21.17 10.90 -3.85
C SER A 24 -20.54 9.71 -3.13
N PRO A 25 -20.21 9.80 -1.83
CA PRO A 25 -19.63 8.69 -1.05
C PRO A 25 -20.48 7.41 -1.07
N ALA A 26 -21.80 7.55 -1.24
CA ALA A 26 -22.75 6.44 -1.31
C ALA A 26 -22.99 5.91 -2.73
N SER A 27 -22.32 6.47 -3.75
CA SER A 27 -22.46 5.96 -5.11
C SER A 27 -21.91 4.53 -5.22
N PRO A 28 -22.53 3.63 -6.00
CA PRO A 28 -22.07 2.25 -6.15
C PRO A 28 -20.61 2.14 -6.59
N ARG A 29 -20.15 3.05 -7.47
CA ARG A 29 -18.77 3.12 -7.95
C ARG A 29 -17.80 3.47 -6.81
N MET A 30 -18.14 4.42 -5.95
CA MET A 30 -17.33 4.79 -4.79
C MET A 30 -17.27 3.66 -3.75
N LEU A 31 -18.38 3.01 -3.47
CA LEU A 31 -18.43 1.90 -2.52
C LEU A 31 -17.58 0.72 -2.99
N GLN A 32 -17.64 0.37 -4.28
CA GLN A 32 -16.83 -0.70 -4.85
C GLN A 32 -15.33 -0.40 -4.81
N GLU A 33 -14.92 0.82 -5.16
CA GLU A 33 -13.50 1.21 -5.07
C GLU A 33 -13.00 1.26 -3.62
N ASN A 34 -13.85 1.72 -2.68
CA ASN A 34 -13.54 1.71 -1.25
C ASN A 34 -13.36 0.28 -0.71
N GLN A 35 -14.24 -0.65 -1.07
CA GLN A 35 -14.12 -2.06 -0.68
C GLN A 35 -12.81 -2.66 -1.22
N ARG A 36 -12.52 -2.44 -2.51
CA ARG A 36 -11.29 -2.93 -3.15
C ARG A 36 -10.04 -2.39 -2.47
N MET A 37 -10.03 -1.11 -2.15
CA MET A 37 -8.95 -0.45 -1.44
C MET A 37 -8.73 -1.03 -0.04
N VAL A 38 -9.80 -1.31 0.70
CA VAL A 38 -9.70 -1.94 2.03
C VAL A 38 -9.07 -3.32 1.90
N SER A 39 -9.51 -4.13 0.93
CA SER A 39 -8.90 -5.43 0.63
C SER A 39 -7.41 -5.31 0.29
N GLU A 40 -7.03 -4.40 -0.61
CA GLU A 40 -5.63 -4.14 -0.98
C GLU A 40 -4.76 -3.75 0.24
N LYS A 41 -5.31 -2.95 1.16
CA LYS A 41 -4.62 -2.55 2.40
C LYS A 41 -4.49 -3.71 3.39
N LEU A 42 -5.50 -4.57 3.51
CA LEU A 42 -5.45 -5.75 4.38
C LEU A 42 -4.41 -6.76 3.90
N GLU A 43 -4.36 -7.03 2.60
CA GLU A 43 -3.33 -7.89 2.00
C GLU A 43 -1.91 -7.34 2.24
N ALA A 44 -1.72 -6.03 2.06
CA ALA A 44 -0.43 -5.39 2.34
C ALA A 44 -0.03 -5.51 3.83
N SER A 45 -0.98 -5.30 4.74
CA SER A 45 -0.74 -5.47 6.19
C SER A 45 -0.36 -6.89 6.55
N LEU A 46 -0.98 -7.91 5.94
CA LEU A 46 -0.63 -9.31 6.16
C LEU A 46 0.79 -9.63 5.69
N GLU A 47 1.18 -9.20 4.49
CA GLU A 47 2.54 -9.41 3.99
C GLU A 47 3.60 -8.73 4.86
N ILE A 48 3.33 -7.48 5.29
CA ILE A 48 4.22 -6.76 6.21
C ILE A 48 4.29 -7.48 7.55
N GLY A 49 3.16 -7.93 8.08
CA GLY A 49 3.09 -8.70 9.32
C GLY A 49 3.92 -9.98 9.26
N VAL A 50 3.85 -10.72 8.14
CA VAL A 50 4.65 -11.94 7.91
C VAL A 50 6.15 -11.63 7.89
N GLU A 51 6.58 -10.59 7.18
CA GLU A 51 8.00 -10.20 7.12
C GLU A 51 8.52 -9.72 8.48
N LEU A 52 7.71 -8.96 9.23
CA LEU A 52 8.05 -8.55 10.59
C LEU A 52 8.13 -9.76 11.53
N HIS A 53 7.17 -10.68 11.45
CA HIS A 53 7.16 -11.89 12.26
C HIS A 53 8.39 -12.76 11.98
N ARG A 54 8.77 -12.92 10.70
CA ARG A 54 10.01 -13.60 10.30
C ARG A 54 11.25 -12.92 10.88
N ALA A 55 11.32 -11.60 10.83
CA ALA A 55 12.43 -10.84 11.40
C ALA A 55 12.55 -11.03 12.92
N ILE A 56 11.41 -11.04 13.63
CA ILE A 56 11.33 -11.30 15.07
C ILE A 56 11.81 -12.72 15.40
N LEU A 57 11.28 -13.74 14.70
CA LEU A 57 11.71 -15.13 14.89
C LEU A 57 13.21 -15.32 14.60
N GLY A 58 13.73 -14.65 13.57
CA GLY A 58 15.15 -14.63 13.27
C GLY A 58 15.96 -14.05 14.44
N ALA A 59 15.54 -12.92 15.00
CA ALA A 59 16.19 -12.30 16.16
C ALA A 59 16.19 -13.23 17.39
N VAL A 60 15.06 -13.88 17.68
CA VAL A 60 14.94 -14.84 18.80
C VAL A 60 15.86 -16.05 18.60
N ASN A 61 16.03 -16.52 17.37
CA ASN A 61 16.91 -17.65 17.02
C ASN A 61 18.39 -17.26 16.82
N GLY A 62 18.80 -16.06 17.25
CA GLY A 62 20.19 -15.58 17.15
C GLY A 62 20.64 -15.20 15.73
N ARG A 63 19.69 -15.02 14.79
CA ARG A 63 19.91 -14.60 13.39
C ARG A 63 19.09 -13.35 13.07
N PRO A 64 19.32 -12.21 13.75
CA PRO A 64 18.56 -10.99 13.51
C PRO A 64 18.73 -10.52 12.06
N THR A 65 17.61 -10.22 11.40
CA THR A 65 17.64 -9.61 10.07
C THR A 65 17.82 -8.10 10.23
N PRO A 66 18.78 -7.46 9.53
CA PRO A 66 18.96 -6.02 9.62
C PRO A 66 17.71 -5.25 9.20
N TRP A 67 17.39 -4.16 9.89
CA TRP A 67 16.14 -3.42 9.69
C TRP A 67 15.98 -2.90 8.25
N TRP A 68 17.08 -2.56 7.55
CA TRP A 68 17.04 -2.12 6.15
C TRP A 68 16.71 -3.26 5.18
N VAL A 69 17.04 -4.52 5.52
CA VAL A 69 16.67 -5.70 4.73
C VAL A 69 15.18 -5.97 4.90
N THR A 70 14.69 -5.98 6.14
CA THR A 70 13.25 -6.10 6.43
C THR A 70 12.47 -4.95 5.77
N GLY A 71 12.97 -3.73 5.88
CA GLY A 71 12.39 -2.54 5.23
C GLY A 71 12.33 -2.66 3.72
N ARG A 72 13.36 -3.18 3.05
CA ARG A 72 13.32 -3.40 1.60
C ARG A 72 12.28 -4.45 1.20
N ARG A 73 12.14 -5.52 2.01
CA ARG A 73 11.16 -6.59 1.79
C ARG A 73 9.72 -6.12 1.99
N THR A 74 9.47 -5.18 2.89
CA THR A 74 8.14 -4.59 3.10
C THR A 74 7.81 -3.49 2.09
N LEU A 75 8.78 -2.62 1.75
CA LEU A 75 8.57 -1.49 0.84
C LEU A 75 8.40 -1.91 -0.63
N GLY A 76 8.98 -3.02 -1.06
CA GLY A 76 8.85 -3.52 -2.44
C GLY A 76 7.41 -3.82 -2.85
N PRO A 77 6.70 -4.70 -2.12
CA PRO A 77 5.28 -4.96 -2.35
C PRO A 77 4.40 -3.72 -2.24
N LEU A 78 4.65 -2.87 -1.22
CA LEU A 78 3.94 -1.60 -1.07
C LEU A 78 4.10 -0.70 -2.29
N HIS A 79 5.32 -0.54 -2.79
CA HIS A 79 5.59 0.29 -3.96
C HIS A 79 4.86 -0.20 -5.22
N ARG A 80 4.85 -1.51 -5.47
CA ARG A 80 4.11 -2.09 -6.59
C ARG A 80 2.59 -1.83 -6.48
N ARG A 81 2.02 -2.01 -5.29
CA ARG A 81 0.58 -1.78 -5.06
C ARG A 81 0.20 -0.31 -5.18
N THR A 82 0.98 0.59 -4.58
CA THR A 82 0.76 2.04 -4.70
C THR A 82 0.85 2.51 -6.15
N THR A 83 1.84 2.02 -6.90
CA THR A 83 1.99 2.35 -8.33
C THR A 83 0.81 1.84 -9.15
N ALA A 84 0.36 0.60 -8.92
CA ALA A 84 -0.83 0.05 -9.57
C ALA A 84 -2.11 0.82 -9.22
N ASN A 85 -2.25 1.27 -7.96
CA ASN A 85 -3.38 2.09 -7.52
C ASN A 85 -3.37 3.47 -8.21
N SER A 86 -2.20 4.12 -8.26
CA SER A 86 -2.01 5.39 -8.97
C SER A 86 -2.40 5.29 -10.44
N HIS A 87 -1.89 4.28 -11.16
CA HIS A 87 -2.24 4.05 -12.57
C HIS A 87 -3.72 3.76 -12.81
N ARG A 88 -4.42 3.14 -11.84
CA ARG A 88 -5.85 2.87 -11.98
C ARG A 88 -6.65 4.16 -11.80
N LEU A 89 -6.38 4.89 -10.73
CA LEU A 89 -7.03 6.17 -10.46
C LEU A 89 -6.78 7.19 -11.58
N SER A 90 -5.60 7.15 -12.21
CA SER A 90 -5.29 8.02 -13.35
C SER A 90 -5.99 7.64 -14.65
N ARG A 91 -6.54 6.41 -14.77
CA ARG A 91 -7.31 5.95 -15.95
C ARG A 91 -8.82 6.12 -15.77
N ASP A 92 -9.28 6.20 -14.52
CA ASP A 92 -10.66 6.46 -14.14
C ASP A 92 -11.02 7.96 -14.16
N HIS A 93 -10.08 8.83 -14.55
CA HIS A 93 -10.18 10.29 -14.71
C HIS A 93 -9.67 10.71 -16.09
#